data_AF-A0A0M1J9T4-F1
#
_entry.id   AF-A0A0M1J9T4-F1
#
_cell.length_a   1.000
_cell.length_b   1.000
_cell.length_c   1.000
_cell.angle_alpha   90.00
_cell.angle_beta   90.00
_cell.angle_gamma   90.00
#
_symmetry.space_group_name_H-M   'P 1'
#
loop_
_entity.id
_entity.type
_entity.pdbx_description
1 polymer ?
#
loop_
_entity_poly.entity_id
_entity_poly.type
_entity_poly.pdbx_seq_one_letter_code
_entity_poly.pdbx_strand_id
1 'polypeptide(L)'
;MNSIFFAMVLIAFSTAAWHQIYWIPASNAVSPMEILSKGMLDSAGGAVDLAIGLVGAMTLFLGLMKIAEAGGMLTIIARLIRPLMIRLFPEVPPDHPAMGAMILNISANALGLGNAATPFGIQAMQALNSINKYPGVAKDAMVLFLAINTS
;
A
#
# COMPACT_ATOMS: atom_id res chain seq x y z
N MET A 1 18.89 -3.29 1.66
CA MET A 1 18.29 -3.26 3.01
C MET A 1 18.44 -1.85 3.55
N ASN A 2 17.34 -1.19 3.94
CA ASN A 2 17.40 0.19 4.42
C ASN A 2 18.21 0.25 5.74
N SER A 3 19.06 1.26 5.92
CA SER A 3 19.90 1.38 7.13
C SER A 3 19.05 1.44 8.40
N ILE A 4 17.85 2.01 8.31
CA ILE A 4 16.86 2.07 9.40
C ILE A 4 16.43 0.66 9.83
N PHE A 5 16.15 -0.22 8.87
CA PHE A 5 15.72 -1.59 9.16
C PHE A 5 16.82 -2.39 9.87
N PHE A 6 18.05 -2.25 9.38
CA PHE A 6 19.20 -2.87 10.02
C PHE A 6 19.41 -2.36 11.45
N ALA A 7 19.28 -1.04 11.67
CA ALA A 7 19.38 -0.45 13.00
C ALA A 7 18.31 -0.99 13.96
N MET A 8 17.05 -1.13 13.51
CA MET A 8 15.98 -1.70 14.33
C MET A 8 16.28 -3.14 14.78
N VAL A 9 16.74 -4.00 13.86
CA VAL A 9 17.11 -5.39 14.17
C VAL A 9 18.28 -5.45 15.16
N LEU A 10 19.29 -4.61 14.94
CA LEU A 10 20.49 -4.57 15.77
C LEU A 10 20.15 -4.10 17.19
N ILE A 11 19.33 -3.05 17.33
CA ILE A 11 18.83 -2.58 18.62
C ILE A 11 18.04 -3.69 19.33
N ALA A 12 17.10 -4.35 18.65
CA ALA A 12 16.30 -5.42 19.24
C ALA A 12 17.20 -6.56 19.78
N PHE A 13 18.15 -7.02 18.97
CA PHE A 13 19.10 -8.06 19.37
C PHE A 13 19.99 -7.61 20.54
N SER A 14 20.55 -6.39 20.49
CA SER A 14 21.37 -5.83 21.57
C SER A 14 20.59 -5.71 22.87
N THR A 15 19.32 -5.28 22.83
CA THR A 15 18.48 -5.19 24.02
C THR A 15 18.16 -6.55 24.62
N ALA A 16 17.88 -7.56 23.80
CA ALA A 16 17.65 -8.93 24.24
C ALA A 16 18.92 -9.55 24.83
N ALA A 17 20.07 -9.33 24.20
CA ALA A 17 21.37 -9.79 24.68
C ALA A 17 21.74 -9.15 26.02
N TRP A 18 21.49 -7.84 26.18
CA TRP A 18 21.69 -7.14 27.45
C TRP A 18 20.82 -7.76 28.55
N HIS A 19 19.52 -7.95 28.29
CA HIS A 19 18.62 -8.58 29.25
C HIS A 19 19.02 -10.02 29.58
N GLN A 20 19.51 -10.78 28.58
CA GLN A 20 19.97 -12.15 28.75
C GLN A 20 21.16 -12.25 29.72
N ILE A 21 22.09 -11.28 29.69
CA ILE A 21 23.28 -11.28 30.56
C ILE A 21 22.90 -11.06 32.03
N TYR A 22 21.91 -10.22 32.31
CA TYR A 22 21.41 -9.96 33.67
C TYR A 22 20.24 -10.87 34.07
N TRP A 23 19.89 -11.84 33.24
CA TRP A 23 18.75 -12.71 33.49
C TRP A 23 19.12 -13.82 34.49
N ILE A 24 18.30 -13.95 35.53
CA ILE A 24 18.41 -15.02 36.52
C ILE A 24 17.35 -16.08 36.17
N PRO A 25 17.74 -17.32 35.84
CA PRO A 25 16.78 -18.37 35.52
C PRO A 25 15.88 -18.66 36.72
N ALA A 26 14.58 -18.37 36.58
CA ALA A 26 13.54 -18.76 37.53
C ALA A 26 12.74 -19.95 36.95
N SER A 27 12.19 -20.81 37.82
CA SER A 27 11.35 -21.92 37.39
C SER A 27 10.17 -21.42 36.54
N ASN A 28 10.01 -21.94 35.31
CA ASN A 28 9.01 -21.55 34.30
C ASN A 28 9.19 -20.17 33.64
N ALA A 29 10.34 -19.51 33.79
CA ALA A 29 10.63 -18.28 33.05
C ALA A 29 11.24 -18.57 31.66
N VAL A 30 10.71 -17.92 30.62
CA VAL A 30 11.22 -18.00 29.25
C VAL A 30 12.39 -17.02 29.10
N SER A 31 13.45 -17.42 28.40
CA SER A 31 14.64 -16.56 28.25
C SER A 31 14.36 -15.33 27.37
N PRO A 32 14.98 -14.17 27.65
CA PRO A 32 14.90 -13.00 26.78
C PRO A 32 15.20 -13.29 25.30
N MET A 33 16.20 -14.13 25.01
CA MET A 33 16.54 -14.53 23.63
C MET A 33 15.49 -15.43 22.97
N GLU A 34 14.84 -16.29 23.75
CA GLU A 34 13.75 -17.13 23.26
C GLU A 34 12.47 -16.32 23.01
N ILE A 35 12.15 -15.33 23.88
CA ILE A 35 11.06 -14.38 23.65
C ILE A 35 11.28 -13.62 22.34
N LEU A 36 12.50 -13.11 22.10
CA LEU A 36 12.85 -12.44 20.86
C LEU A 36 12.64 -13.36 19.65
N SER A 37 13.17 -14.58 19.72
CA SER A 37 13.09 -15.56 18.63
C SER A 37 11.65 -15.97 18.32
N LYS A 38 10.85 -16.21 19.36
CA LYS A 38 9.42 -16.52 19.22
C LYS A 38 8.65 -15.36 18.62
N GLY A 39 8.85 -14.13 19.14
CA GLY A 39 8.20 -12.94 18.61
C GLY A 39 8.53 -12.67 17.14
N MET A 40 9.78 -12.93 16.72
CA MET A 40 10.18 -12.88 15.31
C MET A 40 9.44 -13.91 14.45
N LEU A 41 9.36 -15.17 14.90
CA LEU A 41 8.67 -16.23 14.17
C LEU A 41 7.16 -15.98 14.09
N ASP A 42 6.54 -15.56 15.19
CA ASP A 42 5.10 -15.24 15.26
C ASP A 42 4.78 -14.05 14.33
N SER A 43 5.63 -13.02 14.31
CA SER A 43 5.48 -11.87 13.39
C SER A 43 5.64 -12.28 11.93
N ALA A 44 6.60 -13.17 11.63
CA ALA A 44 6.78 -13.70 10.29
C ALA A 44 5.57 -14.54 9.85
N GLY A 45 5.02 -15.37 10.73
CA GLY A 45 3.79 -16.13 10.50
C GLY A 45 2.61 -15.21 10.21
N GLY A 46 2.37 -14.21 11.07
CA GLY A 46 1.30 -13.23 10.86
C GLY A 46 1.44 -12.44 9.56
N ALA A 47 2.67 -12.13 9.13
CA ALA A 47 2.91 -11.49 7.84
C ALA A 47 2.54 -12.41 6.66
N VAL A 48 2.80 -13.71 6.76
CA VAL A 48 2.41 -14.70 5.74
C VAL A 48 0.90 -14.85 5.67
N ASP A 49 0.23 -15.00 6.82
CA ASP A 49 -1.23 -15.12 6.88
C ASP A 49 -1.92 -13.90 6.28
N LEU A 50 -1.43 -12.70 6.62
CA LEU A 50 -1.88 -11.44 6.03
C LEU A 50 -1.67 -11.44 4.51
N ALA A 51 -0.47 -11.79 4.04
CA ALA A 51 -0.16 -11.80 2.62
C ALA A 51 -1.05 -12.76 1.84
N ILE A 52 -1.30 -13.97 2.34
CA ILE A 52 -2.18 -14.96 1.70
C ILE A 52 -3.62 -14.44 1.64
N GLY A 53 -4.14 -13.89 2.75
CA GLY A 53 -5.47 -13.30 2.81
C GLY A 53 -5.65 -12.14 1.81
N LEU A 54 -4.66 -11.26 1.74
CA LEU A 54 -4.65 -10.13 0.78
C LEU A 54 -4.56 -10.63 -0.67
N VAL A 55 -3.71 -11.60 -0.98
CA VAL A 55 -3.59 -12.15 -2.35
C VAL A 55 -4.92 -12.73 -2.83
N GLY A 56 -5.62 -13.50 -1.99
CA GLY A 56 -6.92 -14.06 -2.35
C GLY A 56 -7.96 -12.98 -2.67
N ALA A 57 -8.11 -12.01 -1.76
CA ALA A 57 -9.04 -10.90 -1.95
C ALA A 57 -8.68 -10.05 -3.18
N MET A 58 -7.42 -9.64 -3.31
CA MET A 58 -6.94 -8.82 -4.42
C MET A 58 -7.12 -9.55 -5.76
N THR A 59 -6.84 -10.85 -5.84
CA THR A 59 -7.00 -11.62 -7.09
C THR A 59 -8.46 -11.64 -7.54
N LEU A 60 -9.40 -11.85 -6.61
CA LEU A 60 -10.84 -11.82 -6.90
C LEU A 60 -11.28 -10.43 -7.40
N PHE A 61 -10.94 -9.38 -6.65
CA PHE A 61 -11.36 -8.03 -7.00
C PHE A 61 -10.71 -7.53 -8.30
N LEU A 62 -9.40 -7.72 -8.49
CA LEU A 62 -8.72 -7.34 -9.73
C LEU A 62 -9.26 -8.14 -10.92
N GLY A 63 -9.60 -9.42 -10.74
CA GLY A 63 -10.26 -10.24 -11.76
C GLY A 63 -11.62 -9.68 -12.17
N LEU A 64 -12.50 -9.38 -11.20
CA LEU A 64 -13.79 -8.73 -11.45
C LEU A 64 -13.64 -7.38 -12.14
N MET A 65 -12.69 -6.55 -11.71
CA MET A 65 -12.41 -5.26 -12.31
C MET A 65 -11.93 -5.39 -13.76
N LYS A 66 -11.09 -6.39 -14.08
CA LYS A 66 -10.69 -6.66 -15.47
C LYS A 66 -11.87 -7.08 -16.35
N ILE A 67 -12.84 -7.81 -15.82
CA ILE A 67 -14.07 -8.15 -16.55
C ILE A 67 -14.90 -6.88 -16.80
N ALA A 68 -15.06 -6.01 -15.80
CA ALA A 68 -15.77 -4.73 -15.94
C ALA A 68 -15.07 -3.76 -16.92
N GLU A 69 -13.73 -3.76 -16.93
CA GLU A 69 -12.90 -3.04 -17.89
C GLU A 69 -13.12 -3.56 -19.32
N ALA A 70 -13.01 -4.87 -19.52
CA ALA A 70 -13.24 -5.50 -20.81
C ALA A 70 -14.69 -5.30 -21.31
N GLY A 71 -15.66 -5.22 -20.40
CA GLY A 71 -17.05 -4.89 -20.69
C GLY A 71 -17.31 -3.40 -20.97
N GLY A 72 -16.30 -2.54 -20.90
CA GLY A 72 -16.41 -1.11 -21.20
C GLY A 72 -17.12 -0.27 -20.13
N MET A 73 -17.54 -0.87 -19.01
CA MET A 73 -18.18 -0.15 -17.90
C MET A 73 -17.25 0.95 -17.35
N LEU A 74 -15.96 0.65 -17.32
CA LEU A 74 -14.93 1.55 -16.85
C LEU A 74 -14.75 2.77 -17.75
N THR A 75 -14.86 2.57 -19.07
CA THR A 75 -14.85 3.66 -20.06
C THR A 75 -16.07 4.59 -19.90
N ILE A 76 -17.23 4.04 -19.54
CA ILE A 76 -18.45 4.82 -19.31
C ILE A 76 -18.29 5.69 -18.06
N ILE A 77 -17.85 5.09 -16.94
CA ILE A 77 -17.58 5.80 -15.69
C ILE A 77 -16.51 6.87 -15.91
N ALA A 78 -15.43 6.53 -16.62
CA ALA A 78 -14.38 7.49 -16.95
C ALA A 78 -14.93 8.68 -17.74
N ARG A 79 -15.76 8.48 -18.76
CA ARG A 79 -16.37 9.58 -19.53
C ARG A 79 -17.30 10.46 -18.68
N LEU A 80 -18.05 9.87 -17.75
CA LEU A 80 -18.93 10.59 -16.82
C LEU A 80 -18.15 11.47 -15.85
N ILE A 81 -17.05 10.96 -15.31
CA ILE A 81 -16.26 11.63 -14.26
C ILE A 81 -15.16 12.55 -14.85
N ARG A 82 -14.74 12.32 -16.10
CA ARG A 82 -13.72 13.11 -16.82
C ARG A 82 -13.86 14.63 -16.70
N PRO A 83 -15.04 15.27 -16.88
CA PRO A 83 -15.14 16.73 -16.77
C PRO A 83 -14.78 17.25 -15.36
N LEU A 84 -15.12 16.51 -14.31
CA LEU A 84 -14.74 16.85 -12.94
C LEU A 84 -13.22 16.67 -12.75
N MET A 85 -12.67 15.56 -13.24
CA MET A 85 -11.25 15.25 -13.06
C MET A 85 -10.33 16.20 -13.81
N ILE A 86 -10.68 16.64 -15.01
CA ILE A 86 -9.90 17.65 -15.75
C ILE A 86 -9.87 18.98 -14.98
N ARG A 87 -10.96 19.30 -14.26
CA ARG A 87 -11.04 20.52 -13.45
C ARG A 87 -10.26 20.40 -12.14
N LEU A 88 -10.23 19.22 -11.52
CA LEU A 88 -9.47 18.96 -10.28
C LEU A 88 -7.97 18.78 -10.54
N PHE A 89 -7.61 18.16 -11.66
CA PHE A 89 -6.24 17.81 -12.03
C PHE A 89 -5.83 18.50 -13.35
N PRO A 90 -5.76 19.85 -13.40
CA PRO A 90 -5.45 20.58 -14.62
C PRO A 90 -4.03 20.30 -15.16
N GLU A 91 -3.12 19.87 -14.30
CA GLU A 91 -1.74 19.52 -14.66
C GLU A 91 -1.61 18.14 -15.34
N VAL A 92 -2.66 17.32 -15.30
CA VAL A 92 -2.65 15.97 -15.86
C VAL A 92 -3.32 15.98 -17.23
N PRO A 93 -2.62 15.58 -18.32
CA PRO A 93 -3.23 15.54 -19.64
C PRO A 93 -4.47 14.62 -19.67
N PRO A 94 -5.59 15.04 -20.28
CA PRO A 94 -6.85 14.28 -20.24
C PRO A 94 -6.80 12.86 -20.78
N ASP A 95 -5.85 12.58 -21.68
CA ASP A 95 -5.67 11.29 -22.35
C ASP A 95 -4.47 10.51 -21.78
N HIS A 96 -3.86 11.00 -20.69
CA HIS A 96 -2.76 10.32 -20.01
C HIS A 96 -3.26 9.13 -19.19
N PRO A 97 -2.53 7.99 -19.14
CA PRO A 97 -2.89 6.82 -18.33
C PRO A 97 -3.16 7.11 -16.85
N ALA A 98 -2.52 8.15 -16.29
CA ALA A 98 -2.76 8.61 -14.92
C ALA A 98 -4.23 8.97 -14.66
N MET A 99 -4.91 9.56 -15.64
CA MET A 99 -6.32 9.95 -15.51
C MET A 99 -7.22 8.74 -15.32
N GLY A 100 -6.98 7.68 -16.11
CA GLY A 100 -7.68 6.40 -15.98
C GLY A 100 -7.46 5.79 -14.60
N ALA A 101 -6.21 5.59 -14.20
CA ALA A 101 -5.86 4.97 -12.92
C ALA A 101 -6.43 5.71 -11.69
N MET A 102 -6.44 7.05 -11.72
CA MET A 102 -7.07 7.85 -10.64
C MET A 102 -8.58 7.62 -10.57
N ILE A 103 -9.27 7.61 -11.72
CA ILE A 103 -10.71 7.34 -11.78
C ILE A 103 -11.01 5.93 -11.25
N LEU A 104 -10.18 4.94 -11.59
CA LEU A 104 -10.35 3.56 -11.08
C LEU A 104 -10.24 3.50 -9.57
N ASN A 105 -9.23 4.16 -9.01
CA ASN A 105 -9.01 4.20 -7.58
C ASN A 105 -10.17 4.87 -6.84
N ILE A 106 -10.61 6.06 -7.29
CA ILE A 106 -11.74 6.77 -6.70
C ILE A 106 -13.03 5.95 -6.81
N SER A 107 -13.27 5.30 -7.96
CA SER A 107 -14.45 4.45 -8.16
C SER A 107 -14.41 3.21 -7.27
N ALA A 108 -13.25 2.56 -7.12
CA ALA A 108 -13.08 1.42 -6.23
C ALA A 108 -13.34 1.82 -4.77
N ASN A 109 -12.83 2.98 -4.32
CA ASN A 109 -13.13 3.52 -3.01
C ASN A 109 -14.63 3.82 -2.82
N ALA A 110 -15.26 4.48 -3.79
CA ALA A 110 -16.69 4.82 -3.72
C ALA A 110 -17.61 3.58 -3.70
N LEU A 111 -17.21 2.50 -4.36
CA LEU A 111 -17.95 1.23 -4.40
C LEU A 111 -17.68 0.32 -3.19
N GLY A 112 -16.90 0.77 -2.19
CA GLY A 112 -16.53 -0.04 -1.02
C GLY A 112 -15.55 -1.16 -1.34
N LEU A 113 -14.90 -1.13 -2.51
CA LEU A 113 -13.90 -2.10 -2.95
C LEU A 113 -12.50 -1.69 -2.44
N GLY A 114 -12.38 -1.36 -1.15
CA GLY A 114 -11.16 -0.77 -0.57
C GLY A 114 -9.89 -1.61 -0.79
N ASN A 115 -10.01 -2.94 -0.80
CA ASN A 115 -8.90 -3.85 -1.10
C ASN A 115 -8.42 -3.77 -2.56
N ALA A 116 -9.29 -3.33 -3.48
CA ALA A 116 -8.96 -3.07 -4.88
C ALA A 116 -8.46 -1.64 -5.10
N ALA A 117 -8.83 -0.70 -4.22
CA ALA A 117 -8.44 0.69 -4.37
C ALA A 117 -6.93 0.89 -4.26
N THR A 118 -6.27 0.23 -3.29
CA THR A 118 -4.81 0.35 -3.07
C THR A 118 -3.95 0.09 -4.31
N PRO A 119 -4.09 -1.04 -5.05
CA PRO A 119 -3.30 -1.27 -6.26
C PRO A 119 -3.56 -0.23 -7.37
N PHE A 120 -4.80 0.23 -7.55
CA PHE A 120 -5.09 1.33 -8.48
C PHE A 120 -4.49 2.66 -8.02
N GLY A 121 -4.47 2.91 -6.71
CA GLY A 121 -3.84 4.09 -6.11
C GLY A 121 -2.33 4.12 -6.34
N ILE A 122 -1.65 2.97 -6.17
CA ILE A 122 -0.22 2.84 -6.48
C ILE A 122 0.03 3.08 -7.97
N GLN A 123 -0.78 2.48 -8.85
CA GLN A 123 -0.66 2.68 -10.29
C GLN A 123 -0.90 4.14 -10.70
N ALA A 124 -1.88 4.81 -10.09
CA ALA A 124 -2.14 6.23 -10.29
C ALA A 124 -0.94 7.09 -9.85
N MET A 125 -0.36 6.82 -8.68
CA MET A 125 0.81 7.54 -8.18
C MET A 125 2.05 7.34 -9.07
N GLN A 126 2.27 6.11 -9.57
CA GLN A 126 3.35 5.83 -10.53
C GLN A 126 3.15 6.59 -11.85
N ALA A 127 1.92 6.62 -12.37
CA ALA A 127 1.58 7.34 -13.59
C ALA A 127 1.61 8.87 -13.42
N LEU A 128 1.27 9.40 -12.24
CA LEU A 128 1.47 10.81 -11.92
C LEU A 128 2.97 11.15 -11.80
N ASN A 129 3.77 10.23 -11.29
CA ASN A 129 5.23 10.43 -11.21
C ASN A 129 5.92 10.33 -12.58
N SER A 130 5.34 9.65 -13.58
CA SER A 130 5.93 9.58 -14.92
C SER A 130 5.89 10.91 -15.68
N ILE A 131 4.93 11.78 -15.36
CA ILE A 131 4.85 13.16 -15.88
C ILE A 131 5.59 14.17 -15.00
N ASN A 132 6.13 13.72 -13.87
CA ASN A 132 6.84 14.57 -12.94
C ASN A 132 8.26 14.86 -13.45
N LYS A 133 8.55 16.15 -13.70
CA LYS A 133 9.88 16.62 -14.11
C LYS A 133 10.94 16.46 -13.01
N TYR A 134 10.53 16.28 -11.75
CA TYR A 134 11.42 16.16 -10.59
C TYR A 134 11.11 14.89 -9.78
N PRO A 135 11.66 13.73 -10.20
CA PRO A 135 11.46 12.47 -9.49
C PRO A 135 11.84 12.58 -8.01
N GLY A 136 10.97 12.07 -7.13
CA GLY A 136 11.17 12.13 -5.67
C GLY A 136 10.57 13.37 -4.98
N VAL A 137 10.07 14.34 -5.74
CA VAL A 137 9.32 15.49 -5.20
C VAL A 137 7.85 15.37 -5.56
N ALA A 138 6.96 15.31 -4.55
CA ALA A 138 5.52 15.24 -4.79
C ALA A 138 5.02 16.51 -5.51
N LYS A 139 4.16 16.32 -6.51
CA LYS A 139 3.49 17.40 -7.25
C LYS A 139 2.06 17.60 -6.76
N ASP A 140 1.48 18.76 -7.06
CA ASP A 140 0.14 19.15 -6.61
C ASP A 140 -0.91 18.10 -6.96
N ALA A 141 -0.84 17.51 -8.17
CA ALA A 141 -1.71 16.39 -8.54
C ALA A 141 -1.55 15.14 -7.64
N MET A 142 -0.32 14.79 -7.24
CA MET A 142 -0.09 13.66 -6.33
C MET A 142 -0.60 13.95 -4.92
N VAL A 143 -0.37 15.18 -4.44
CA VAL A 143 -0.82 15.63 -3.11
C VAL A 143 -2.35 15.69 -3.06
N LEU A 144 -2.98 16.28 -4.07
CA LEU A 144 -4.44 16.35 -4.18
C LEU A 144 -5.07 14.96 -4.28
N PHE A 145 -4.50 14.07 -5.09
CA PHE A 145 -5.00 12.70 -5.20
C PHE A 145 -4.92 11.95 -3.86
N LEU A 146 -3.84 12.13 -3.11
CA LEU A 146 -3.72 11.57 -1.76
C LEU A 146 -4.76 12.18 -0.80
N ALA A 147 -4.95 13.50 -0.84
CA ALA A 147 -5.91 14.20 0.01
C ALA A 147 -7.35 13.73 -0.25
N ILE A 148 -7.73 13.53 -1.52
CA ILE A 148 -9.06 13.01 -1.90
C ILE A 148 -9.28 11.57 -1.41
N ASN A 149 -8.23 10.76 -1.36
CA ASN A 149 -8.30 9.36 -0.93
C ASN A 149 -8.09 9.15 0.57
N THR A 150 -7.83 10.22 1.32
CA THR A 150 -7.72 10.15 2.78
C THR A 150 -9.14 10.15 3.36
N SER A 151 -9.58 8.99 3.85
CA SER A 151 -10.83 8.75 4.59
C SER A 151 -10.60 8.64 6.09
#